data_AF-A0A962W9W2-F1
#
_entry.id   AF-A0A962W9W2-F1
#
_cell.length_a   1.000
_cell.length_b   1.000
_cell.length_c   1.000
_cell.angle_alpha   90.00
_cell.angle_beta   90.00
_cell.angle_gamma   90.00
#
_symmetry.space_group_name_H-M   'P 1'
#
loop_
_entity.id
_entity.type
_entity.pdbx_description
1 polymer ?
#
loop_
_entity_poly.entity_id
_entity_poly.type
_entity_poly.pdbx_seq_one_letter_code
_entity_poly.pdbx_strand_id
1 'polypeptide(L)'
;MQPELAARIISANNAGIAEIRLSANQTPAVYEMVCFPLEVGGRNIQLLGEITEIDGDTAIVQLYEGAEALAVGGVALPTGEPSICQVAPGMPGIRMSGVGSSLDSMPGQHIPRGEYFSPLADLRAGFQASAAAGDRVVAGSLLGRAHVGGLDYRV
;
A
#
# COMPACT_ATOMS: atom_id res chain seq x y z
N MET A 1 -13.08 8.15 -6.53
CA MET A 1 -12.88 7.84 -7.96
C MET A 1 -14.24 7.51 -8.54
N GLN A 2 -14.61 8.07 -9.69
CA GLN A 2 -15.86 7.72 -10.36
C GLN A 2 -15.80 6.24 -10.81
N PRO A 3 -16.79 5.38 -10.47
CA PRO A 3 -16.72 3.95 -10.73
C PRO A 3 -16.51 3.61 -12.22
N GLU A 4 -17.04 4.42 -13.13
CA GLU A 4 -16.94 4.27 -14.58
C GLU A 4 -15.53 4.43 -15.17
N LEU A 5 -14.58 5.01 -14.41
CA LEU A 5 -13.20 5.24 -14.86
C LEU A 5 -12.19 4.22 -14.30
N ALA A 6 -12.64 3.28 -13.47
CA ALA A 6 -11.78 2.26 -12.90
C ALA A 6 -11.49 1.12 -13.88
N ALA A 7 -10.33 0.48 -13.72
CA ALA A 7 -10.01 -0.73 -14.43
C ALA A 7 -10.95 -1.88 -13.99
N ARG A 8 -11.10 -2.89 -14.84
CA ARG A 8 -12.01 -4.02 -14.62
C ARG A 8 -11.28 -5.35 -14.68
N ILE A 9 -11.57 -6.24 -13.74
CA ILE A 9 -11.03 -7.60 -13.76
C ILE A 9 -11.56 -8.36 -14.98
N ILE A 10 -10.67 -8.83 -15.84
CA ILE A 10 -10.98 -9.71 -16.98
C ILE A 10 -10.94 -11.18 -16.52
N SER A 11 -9.89 -11.54 -15.79
CA SER A 11 -9.68 -12.90 -15.30
C SER A 11 -8.90 -12.89 -13.99
N ALA A 12 -9.03 -13.95 -13.20
CA ALA A 12 -8.23 -14.20 -12.00
C ALA A 12 -8.07 -15.71 -11.81
N ASN A 13 -6.95 -16.15 -11.24
CA ASN A 13 -6.67 -17.56 -11.01
C ASN A 13 -6.16 -17.86 -9.59
N ASN A 14 -6.14 -19.14 -9.23
CA ASN A 14 -5.72 -19.61 -7.91
C ASN A 14 -4.20 -19.49 -7.67
N ALA A 15 -3.42 -19.03 -8.65
CA ALA A 15 -2.00 -18.71 -8.50
C ALA A 15 -1.77 -17.25 -8.06
N GLY A 16 -2.84 -16.49 -7.78
CA GLY A 16 -2.73 -15.09 -7.38
C GLY A 16 -2.47 -14.14 -8.55
N ILE A 17 -2.77 -14.55 -9.78
CA ILE A 17 -2.69 -13.68 -10.97
C ILE A 17 -4.07 -13.18 -11.32
N ALA A 18 -4.18 -11.88 -11.60
CA ALA A 18 -5.35 -11.27 -12.22
C ALA A 18 -4.95 -10.54 -13.50
N GLU A 19 -5.83 -10.56 -14.49
CA GLU A 19 -5.76 -9.70 -15.66
C GLU A 19 -6.82 -8.62 -15.52
N ILE A 20 -6.43 -7.37 -15.77
CA ILE A 20 -7.34 -6.21 -15.70
C ILE A 20 -7.39 -5.49 -17.04
N ARG A 21 -8.56 -4.97 -17.42
CA ARG A 21 -8.73 -4.01 -18.51
C ARG A 21 -8.64 -2.60 -17.95
N LEU A 22 -7.73 -1.81 -18.48
CA LEU A 22 -7.53 -0.41 -18.17
C LEU A 22 -8.63 0.43 -18.83
N SER A 23 -9.03 1.54 -18.19
CA SER A 23 -9.93 2.51 -18.80
C SER A 23 -9.19 3.42 -19.79
N ALA A 24 -9.93 4.09 -20.69
CA ALA A 24 -9.40 4.79 -21.86
C ALA A 24 -8.37 5.92 -21.59
N ASN A 25 -8.12 6.28 -20.32
CA ASN A 25 -7.14 7.30 -19.91
C ASN A 25 -6.19 6.81 -18.80
N GLN A 26 -6.20 5.52 -18.47
CA GLN A 26 -5.28 4.96 -17.49
C GLN A 26 -3.97 4.59 -18.17
N THR A 27 -2.87 5.14 -17.68
CA THR A 27 -1.51 4.85 -18.13
C THR A 27 -0.67 4.37 -16.95
N PRO A 28 -0.93 3.15 -16.44
CA PRO A 28 -0.19 2.65 -15.29
C PRO A 28 1.24 2.27 -15.68
N ALA A 29 2.08 2.09 -14.67
CA ALA A 29 3.44 1.59 -14.84
C ALA A 29 3.57 0.12 -14.40
N VAL A 30 4.56 -0.58 -14.95
CA VAL A 30 5.02 -1.85 -14.37
C VAL A 30 5.54 -1.57 -12.96
N TYR A 31 5.25 -2.48 -12.03
CA TYR A 31 5.44 -2.39 -10.58
C TYR A 31 4.51 -1.41 -9.85
N GLU A 32 3.58 -0.77 -10.54
CA GLU A 32 2.53 0.01 -9.89
C GLU A 32 1.62 -0.91 -9.07
N MET A 33 1.29 -0.47 -7.86
CA MET A 33 0.39 -1.19 -6.98
C MET A 33 -1.05 -1.06 -7.47
N VAL A 34 -1.83 -2.12 -7.30
CA VAL A 34 -3.26 -2.17 -7.63
C VAL A 34 -4.04 -2.59 -6.40
N CYS A 35 -5.08 -1.84 -6.09
CA CYS A 35 -6.04 -2.15 -5.04
C CYS A 35 -7.32 -2.74 -5.64
N PHE A 36 -7.76 -3.87 -5.10
CA PHE A 36 -9.00 -4.55 -5.46
C PHE A 36 -9.99 -4.44 -4.30
N PRO A 37 -10.87 -3.42 -4.27
CA PRO A 37 -11.88 -3.30 -3.23
C PRO A 37 -12.94 -4.39 -3.38
N LEU A 38 -13.26 -5.07 -2.28
CA LEU A 38 -14.22 -6.18 -2.25
C LEU A 38 -15.14 -6.02 -1.03
N GLU A 39 -16.35 -6.57 -1.14
CA GLU A 39 -17.23 -6.79 0.00
C GLU A 39 -17.37 -8.31 0.22
N VAL A 40 -16.92 -8.80 1.37
CA VAL A 40 -16.97 -10.23 1.73
C VAL A 40 -17.66 -10.38 3.08
N GLY A 41 -18.80 -11.07 3.10
CA GLY A 41 -19.55 -11.30 4.34
C GLY A 41 -20.01 -10.02 5.05
N GLY A 42 -20.35 -8.98 4.28
CA GLY A 42 -20.76 -7.67 4.80
C GLY A 42 -19.62 -6.79 5.33
N ARG A 43 -18.36 -7.16 5.07
CA ARG A 43 -17.17 -6.38 5.42
C ARG A 43 -16.47 -5.90 4.15
N ASN A 44 -16.07 -4.63 4.16
CA ASN A 44 -15.23 -4.08 3.10
C ASN A 44 -13.78 -4.46 3.37
N ILE A 45 -13.17 -5.14 2.41
CA ILE A 45 -11.74 -5.48 2.40
C ILE A 45 -11.14 -4.98 1.09
N GLN A 46 -9.82 -4.98 1.01
CA GLN A 46 -9.11 -4.64 -0.22
C GLN A 46 -7.97 -5.63 -0.41
N LEU A 47 -7.90 -6.30 -1.55
CA LEU A 47 -6.70 -7.07 -1.90
C LEU A 47 -5.70 -6.16 -2.60
N LEU A 48 -4.41 -6.46 -2.43
CA LEU A 48 -3.32 -5.73 -3.05
C LEU A 48 -2.55 -6.63 -4.02
N GLY A 49 -2.04 -6.02 -5.07
CA GLY A 49 -1.08 -6.63 -6.00
C GLY A 49 -0.26 -5.58 -6.72
N GLU A 50 0.59 -6.02 -7.63
CA GLU A 50 1.43 -5.17 -8.47
C GLU A 50 1.32 -5.56 -9.93
N ILE A 51 1.38 -4.57 -10.81
CA ILE A 51 1.41 -4.79 -12.26
C ILE A 51 2.76 -5.40 -12.63
N THR A 52 2.76 -6.57 -13.27
CA THR A 52 3.98 -7.23 -13.75
C THR A 52 4.17 -7.10 -15.26
N GLU A 53 3.07 -6.89 -15.99
CA GLU A 53 3.07 -6.76 -17.46
C GLU A 53 1.91 -5.86 -17.91
N ILE A 54 2.12 -5.12 -19.00
CA ILE A 54 1.11 -4.26 -19.65
C ILE A 54 1.12 -4.58 -21.15
N ASP A 55 -0.05 -4.87 -21.70
CA ASP A 55 -0.26 -5.09 -23.14
C ASP A 55 -1.47 -4.29 -23.62
N GLY A 56 -1.23 -3.19 -24.34
CA GLY A 56 -2.28 -2.32 -24.87
C GLY A 56 -3.22 -1.78 -23.77
N ASP A 57 -4.47 -2.23 -23.77
CA ASP A 57 -5.51 -1.85 -22.81
C ASP A 57 -5.66 -2.85 -21.65
N THR A 58 -4.76 -3.83 -21.52
CA THR A 58 -4.77 -4.79 -20.40
C THR A 58 -3.47 -4.78 -19.61
N ALA A 59 -3.54 -5.26 -18.37
CA ALA A 59 -2.39 -5.44 -17.50
C ALA A 59 -2.51 -6.73 -16.67
N ILE A 60 -1.38 -7.39 -16.45
CA ILE A 60 -1.26 -8.53 -15.54
C ILE A 60 -0.86 -8.02 -14.17
N VAL A 61 -1.60 -8.46 -13.15
CA VAL A 61 -1.39 -8.11 -11.76
C VAL A 61 -1.08 -9.36 -10.95
N GLN A 62 0.06 -9.36 -10.25
CA GLN A 62 0.38 -10.36 -9.25
C GLN A 62 -0.13 -9.89 -7.89
N LEU A 63 -1.07 -10.61 -7.31
CA LEU A 63 -1.56 -10.34 -5.96
C LEU A 63 -0.57 -10.83 -4.91
N TYR A 64 -0.52 -10.12 -3.78
CA TYR A 64 0.22 -10.52 -2.58
C TYR A 64 -0.55 -11.55 -1.72
N GLU A 65 -1.84 -11.71 -1.98
CA GLU A 65 -2.75 -12.64 -1.32
C GLU A 65 -3.55 -13.43 -2.38
N GLY A 66 -4.25 -14.50 -1.97
CA GLY A 66 -5.02 -15.33 -2.90
C GLY A 66 -6.14 -14.55 -3.62
N ALA A 67 -6.33 -14.82 -4.91
CA ALA A 67 -7.28 -14.12 -5.78
C ALA A 67 -8.68 -14.76 -5.82
N GLU A 68 -8.98 -15.73 -4.94
CA GLU A 68 -10.23 -16.50 -4.99
C GLU A 68 -11.49 -15.64 -4.75
N ALA A 69 -11.31 -14.47 -4.14
CA ALA A 69 -12.39 -13.51 -3.88
C ALA A 69 -12.62 -12.52 -5.04
N LEU A 70 -11.75 -12.52 -6.06
CA LEU A 70 -11.91 -11.64 -7.22
C LEU A 70 -12.98 -12.19 -8.17
N ALA A 71 -13.82 -11.29 -8.69
CA ALA A 71 -14.86 -11.61 -9.67
C ALA A 71 -14.62 -10.85 -10.98
N VAL A 72 -14.89 -11.50 -12.10
CA VAL A 72 -14.86 -10.87 -13.44
C VAL A 72 -15.83 -9.67 -13.46
N GLY A 73 -15.36 -8.56 -14.03
CA GLY A 73 -16.07 -7.28 -14.03
C GLY A 73 -15.93 -6.47 -12.73
N GLY A 74 -15.27 -7.02 -11.70
CA GLY A 74 -14.95 -6.31 -10.47
C GLY A 74 -13.98 -5.15 -10.70
N VAL A 75 -13.92 -4.23 -9.74
CA VAL A 75 -13.11 -3.02 -9.78
C VAL A 75 -11.64 -3.35 -9.50
N ALA A 76 -10.73 -2.77 -10.29
CA ALA A 76 -9.31 -2.70 -9.99
C ALA A 76 -8.85 -1.25 -10.02
N LEU A 77 -8.10 -0.83 -9.01
CA LEU A 77 -7.67 0.55 -8.80
C LEU A 77 -6.14 0.63 -8.81
N PRO A 78 -5.51 0.85 -9.97
CA PRO A 78 -4.11 1.26 -10.03
C PRO A 78 -3.89 2.53 -9.18
N THR A 79 -2.85 2.55 -8.36
CA THR A 79 -2.62 3.60 -7.36
C THR A 79 -1.80 4.78 -7.88
N GLY A 80 -1.16 4.64 -9.04
CA GLY A 80 -0.17 5.58 -9.56
C GLY A 80 1.21 5.49 -8.90
N GLU A 81 1.38 4.60 -7.93
CA GLU A 81 2.61 4.45 -7.15
C GLU A 81 3.04 2.98 -7.05
N PRO A 82 4.34 2.68 -7.02
CA PRO A 82 4.80 1.35 -6.69
C PRO A 82 4.49 0.99 -5.25
N SER A 83 4.80 -0.24 -4.83
CA SER A 83 4.79 -0.59 -3.42
C SER A 83 5.76 0.31 -2.64
N ILE A 84 5.24 1.02 -1.64
CA ILE A 84 5.99 1.95 -0.79
C ILE A 84 6.03 1.46 0.64
N CYS A 85 7.13 1.77 1.34
CA CYS A 85 7.24 1.59 2.77
C CYS A 85 7.31 2.95 3.46
N GLN A 86 6.54 3.12 4.54
CA GLN A 86 6.63 4.30 5.38
C GLN A 86 7.80 4.15 6.34
N VAL A 87 8.55 5.23 6.55
CA VAL A 87 9.68 5.27 7.49
C VAL A 87 9.46 6.40 8.47
N ALA A 88 9.53 6.10 9.77
CA ALA A 88 9.38 7.08 10.83
C ALA A 88 10.26 6.74 12.05
N PRO A 89 10.64 7.75 12.87
CA PRO A 89 11.23 7.53 14.18
C PRO A 89 10.35 6.61 15.03
N GLY A 90 10.93 5.62 15.72
CA GLY A 90 10.19 4.72 16.61
C GLY A 90 9.63 3.45 15.94
N MET A 91 9.90 3.24 14.65
CA MET A 91 9.54 1.99 13.97
C MET A 91 10.32 0.73 14.42
N PRO A 92 11.61 0.80 14.81
CA PRO A 92 12.32 -0.36 15.31
C PRO A 92 11.56 -1.02 16.48
N GLY A 93 11.29 -2.33 16.35
CA GLY A 93 10.53 -3.11 17.32
C GLY A 93 9.07 -3.35 16.95
N ILE A 94 8.51 -2.62 15.98
CA ILE A 94 7.17 -2.88 15.45
C ILE A 94 7.18 -4.15 14.61
N ARG A 95 6.25 -5.07 14.87
CA ARG A 95 6.06 -6.27 14.05
C ARG A 95 5.18 -5.95 12.86
N MET A 96 5.65 -6.30 11.65
CA MET A 96 4.95 -6.01 10.40
C MET A 96 4.77 -7.28 9.55
N SER A 97 3.73 -7.31 8.73
CA SER A 97 3.52 -8.33 7.69
C SER A 97 4.41 -8.07 6.46
N GLY A 98 4.39 -8.99 5.49
CA GLY A 98 5.15 -8.85 4.23
C GLY A 98 4.77 -7.65 3.37
N VAL A 99 3.62 -7.02 3.63
CA VAL A 99 3.13 -5.82 2.93
C VAL A 99 3.18 -4.57 3.81
N GLY A 100 3.92 -4.61 4.92
CA GLY A 100 4.12 -3.44 5.80
C GLY A 100 2.97 -3.11 6.75
N SER A 101 1.97 -3.99 6.88
CA SER A 101 0.86 -3.83 7.83
C SER A 101 1.32 -4.16 9.26
N SER A 102 0.93 -3.35 10.25
CA SER A 102 1.22 -3.57 11.67
C SER A 102 0.51 -4.80 12.21
N LEU A 103 1.28 -5.77 12.70
CA LEU A 103 0.75 -6.95 13.40
C LEU A 103 0.45 -6.65 14.87
N ASP A 104 1.02 -5.59 15.43
CA ASP A 104 0.77 -5.17 16.82
C ASP A 104 -0.59 -4.48 16.98
N SER A 105 -1.07 -3.82 15.93
CA SER A 105 -2.37 -3.16 15.87
C SER A 105 -3.50 -4.07 15.36
N MET A 106 -3.16 -5.31 14.98
CA MET A 106 -4.10 -6.27 14.39
C MET A 106 -4.99 -6.90 15.48
N PRO A 107 -6.31 -7.01 15.26
CA PRO A 107 -7.19 -7.73 16.17
C PRO A 107 -7.05 -9.25 16.01
N GLY A 108 -7.06 -9.97 17.13
CA GLY A 108 -7.08 -11.44 17.14
C GLY A 108 -5.71 -12.09 16.91
N GLN A 109 -5.73 -13.38 16.54
CA GLN A 109 -4.51 -14.21 16.43
C GLN A 109 -4.15 -14.61 14.99
N HIS A 110 -5.03 -14.32 14.02
CA HIS A 110 -4.83 -14.67 12.62
C HIS A 110 -4.75 -13.41 11.78
N ILE A 111 -3.91 -13.42 10.75
CA ILE A 111 -3.78 -12.28 9.82
C ILE A 111 -5.07 -12.20 8.99
N PRO A 112 -5.86 -11.12 9.12
CA PRO A 112 -7.06 -10.95 8.32
C PRO A 112 -6.68 -10.67 6.86
N ARG A 113 -7.43 -11.29 5.93
CA ARG A 113 -7.28 -11.06 4.49
C ARG A 113 -7.78 -9.67 4.13
N GLY A 114 -6.99 -8.93 3.34
CA GLY A 114 -7.36 -7.62 2.80
C GLY A 114 -7.66 -6.53 3.83
N GLU A 115 -7.17 -6.67 5.06
CA GLU A 115 -7.23 -5.65 6.10
C GLU A 115 -5.81 -5.21 6.46
N TYR A 116 -5.58 -3.89 6.47
CA TYR A 116 -4.26 -3.30 6.66
C TYR A 116 -4.27 -2.29 7.80
N PHE A 117 -3.25 -2.35 8.65
CA PHE A 117 -3.09 -1.53 9.84
C PHE A 117 -1.82 -0.71 9.70
N SER A 118 -1.90 0.61 9.84
CA SER A 118 -0.72 1.46 9.71
C SER A 118 0.24 1.20 10.89
N PRO A 119 1.55 0.99 10.64
CA PRO A 119 2.55 0.91 11.71
C PRO A 119 2.78 2.27 12.41
N LEU A 120 2.20 3.35 11.89
CA LEU A 120 2.41 4.70 12.41
C LEU A 120 1.22 5.26 13.20
N ALA A 121 0.08 4.56 13.25
CA ALA A 121 -1.17 5.08 13.81
C ALA A 121 -1.00 5.62 15.25
N ASP A 122 -0.32 4.86 16.10
CA ASP A 122 -0.10 5.19 17.51
C ASP A 122 1.27 5.80 17.78
N LEU A 123 2.10 5.98 16.75
CA LEU A 123 3.46 6.47 16.91
C LEU A 123 3.44 7.96 17.21
N ARG A 124 4.07 8.35 18.32
CA ARG A 124 4.26 9.76 18.72
C ARG A 124 5.72 9.97 19.11
N ALA A 125 6.32 11.01 18.56
CA ALA A 125 7.72 11.35 18.80
C ALA A 125 7.86 12.85 19.09
N GLY A 126 8.67 13.18 20.09
CA GLY A 126 9.14 14.55 20.25
C GLY A 126 10.05 14.91 19.08
N PHE A 127 9.94 16.14 18.58
CA PHE A 127 10.77 16.64 17.49
C PHE A 127 11.49 17.92 17.93
N GLN A 128 12.82 17.90 17.83
CA GLN A 128 13.67 19.06 18.04
C GLN A 128 14.21 19.55 16.70
N ALA A 129 13.71 20.69 16.24
CA ALA A 129 14.15 21.30 14.99
C ALA A 129 15.65 21.62 15.02
N SER A 130 16.33 21.34 13.91
CA SER A 130 17.72 21.75 13.66
C SER A 130 17.83 22.74 12.49
N ALA A 131 16.85 22.74 11.58
CA ALA A 131 16.71 23.74 10.52
C ALA A 131 15.77 24.88 10.93
N ALA A 132 15.97 26.05 10.33
CA ALA A 132 15.15 27.25 10.54
C ALA A 132 14.40 27.65 9.26
N ALA A 133 13.36 28.47 9.42
CA ALA A 133 12.63 29.03 8.29
C ALA A 133 13.56 29.90 7.43
N GLY A 134 13.60 29.64 6.13
CA GLY A 134 14.48 30.33 5.18
C GLY A 134 15.77 29.56 4.85
N ASP A 135 16.07 28.49 5.59
CA ASP A 135 17.19 27.61 5.24
C ASP A 135 16.94 26.92 3.90
N ARG A 136 17.99 26.80 3.08
CA ARG A 136 17.97 25.97 1.88
C ARG A 136 18.28 24.53 2.27
N VAL A 137 17.38 23.62 1.95
CA VAL A 137 17.51 22.18 2.21
C VAL A 137 17.42 21.37 0.93
N VAL A 138 17.97 20.15 0.96
CA VAL A 138 17.89 19.17 -0.12
C VAL A 138 17.47 17.81 0.46
N ALA A 139 17.21 16.83 -0.40
CA ALA A 139 16.93 15.46 0.03
C ALA A 139 18.06 14.95 0.96
N GLY A 140 17.69 14.47 2.14
CA GLY A 140 18.62 13.99 3.16
C GLY A 140 19.22 15.06 4.08
N SER A 141 18.88 16.35 3.92
CA SER A 141 19.22 17.38 4.90
C SER A 141 18.60 17.07 6.26
N LEU A 142 19.31 17.40 7.34
CA LEU A 142 18.80 17.26 8.70
C LEU A 142 17.80 18.40 8.99
N LEU A 143 16.53 18.07 9.10
CA LEU A 143 15.47 18.98 9.51
C LEU A 143 15.38 19.05 11.04
N GLY A 144 15.64 17.94 11.72
CA GLY A 144 15.68 17.88 13.17
C GLY A 144 15.98 16.50 13.72
N ARG A 145 15.81 16.35 15.02
CA ARG A 145 16.03 15.08 15.72
C ARG A 145 14.79 14.68 16.48
N ALA A 146 14.55 13.37 16.52
CA ALA A 146 13.53 12.78 17.38
C ALA A 146 14.19 11.75 18.31
N HIS A 147 13.72 11.67 19.55
CA HIS A 147 14.17 10.66 20.51
C HIS A 147 13.00 9.75 20.89
N VAL A 148 13.07 8.47 20.51
CA VAL A 148 11.99 7.49 20.72
C VAL A 148 12.59 6.15 21.10
N GLY A 149 12.11 5.53 22.19
CA GLY A 149 12.56 4.20 22.61
C GLY A 149 14.05 4.11 22.92
N GLY A 150 14.67 5.20 23.41
CA GLY A 150 16.11 5.26 23.69
C GLY A 150 16.99 5.44 22.46
N LEU A 151 16.41 5.66 21.28
CA LEU A 151 17.12 5.88 20.02
C LEU A 151 16.96 7.31 19.54
N ASP A 152 18.05 7.87 19.00
CA ASP A 152 18.07 9.17 18.34
C ASP A 152 17.92 9.00 16.82
N TYR A 153 16.92 9.66 16.26
CA TYR A 153 16.60 9.62 14.84
C TYR A 153 16.92 10.95 14.18
N ARG A 154 17.45 10.87 12.96
CA ARG A 154 17.57 12.02 12.06
C ARG A 154 16.29 12.10 11.24
N VAL A 155 15.70 13.28 11.23
CA VAL A 155 14.54 13.65 10.42
C VAL A 155 14.96 14.78 9.50
#